data_AF-A0A7X5BFF7-F1
#
_entry.id   AF-A0A7X5BFF7-F1
#
_cell.length_a   1.000
_cell.length_b   1.000
_cell.length_c   1.000
_cell.angle_alpha   90.00
_cell.angle_beta   90.00
_cell.angle_gamma   90.00
#
_symmetry.space_group_name_H-M   'P 1'
#
loop_
_entity.id
_entity.type
_entity.pdbx_description
1 polymer ?
#
loop_
_entity_poly.entity_id
_entity_poly.type
_entity_poly.pdbx_seq_one_letter_code
_entity_poly.pdbx_strand_id
1 'polypeptide(L)'
;MKILIDENMPYAESLFCQLGEVILKPGRTLTADDLIDIDALMIRSVTKVDEHLLAKANRLKFVGTATAGVDHVNQTLLAERGIFFTAAPGCNKVGVAEYVFSILMVLAQQQGFSVWDKTVGIIGAGQVGSYLAECLTGLGIKVLLNDPPKQSQGDEREFTPLPVLLEKADVITLHTPITYDGEWPTHHLIDEAVLQHLRSDQILINAARGPVVDNQALKVRLQQRDGFSAALDVFEFEPQVDATLLPLLAFATPHVAGYGLEGKARGTTMIFNRYSEFLGQALWANPSSLLPVAPIPEVTLHQKWDEATLLSLTQLIYDVRRDDALFRRDIGKPGGFDQMRKQYWDRREYSAIKLVGDESCQLEPLAKLGFNIEVTNEPRI
;
A
#
# COMPACT_ATOMS: atom_id res chain seq x y z
N MET A 1 -9.23 4.39 31.59
CA MET A 1 -10.08 4.22 30.39
C MET A 1 -9.93 2.79 29.91
N LYS A 2 -11.00 2.17 29.40
CA LYS A 2 -10.99 0.84 28.78
C LYS A 2 -10.83 0.98 27.28
N ILE A 3 -9.81 0.34 26.74
CA ILE A 3 -9.41 0.42 25.34
C ILE A 3 -9.51 -0.98 24.75
N LEU A 4 -10.48 -1.20 23.86
CA LEU A 4 -10.64 -2.46 23.13
C LEU A 4 -9.81 -2.40 21.84
N ILE A 5 -8.98 -3.40 21.61
CA ILE A 5 -8.03 -3.44 20.49
C ILE A 5 -8.13 -4.78 19.76
N ASP A 6 -8.03 -4.75 18.42
CA ASP A 6 -7.80 -5.96 17.64
C ASP A 6 -6.48 -6.63 18.08
N GLU A 7 -6.57 -7.88 18.54
CA GLU A 7 -5.45 -8.67 19.07
C GLU A 7 -4.25 -8.80 18.10
N ASN A 8 -4.47 -8.65 16.79
CA ASN A 8 -3.43 -8.80 15.78
C ASN A 8 -2.87 -7.44 15.31
N MET A 9 -3.20 -6.35 16.00
CA MET A 9 -2.59 -5.05 15.75
C MET A 9 -1.18 -5.03 16.39
N PRO A 10 -0.11 -4.86 15.60
CA PRO A 10 1.25 -4.99 16.13
C PRO A 10 1.58 -3.83 17.07
N TYR A 11 2.33 -4.12 18.13
CA TYR A 11 2.75 -3.18 19.17
C TYR A 11 1.61 -2.49 19.92
N ALA A 12 0.35 -2.91 19.71
CA ALA A 12 -0.78 -2.20 20.25
C ALA A 12 -0.87 -2.33 21.77
N GLU A 13 -0.72 -3.53 22.32
CA GLU A 13 -0.74 -3.73 23.77
C GLU A 13 0.35 -2.92 24.49
N SER A 14 1.59 -2.97 23.99
CA SER A 14 2.73 -2.26 24.60
C SER A 14 2.63 -0.74 24.53
N LEU A 15 1.95 -0.20 23.50
CA LEU A 15 1.70 1.22 23.39
C LEU A 15 0.49 1.65 24.22
N PHE A 16 -0.68 1.05 23.98
CA PHE A 16 -1.94 1.52 24.55
C PHE A 16 -2.10 1.22 26.04
N CYS A 17 -1.36 0.27 26.63
CA CYS A 17 -1.37 0.06 28.08
C CYS A 17 -0.87 1.28 28.88
N GLN A 18 -0.14 2.18 28.22
CA GLN A 18 0.30 3.46 28.79
C GLN A 18 -0.86 4.47 28.93
N LEU A 19 -1.95 4.27 28.18
CA LEU A 19 -3.10 5.17 28.11
C LEU A 19 -4.34 4.65 28.87
N GLY A 20 -4.36 3.37 29.24
CA GLY A 20 -5.48 2.75 29.94
C GLY A 20 -5.44 1.24 30.04
N GLU A 21 -6.54 0.66 30.51
CA GLU A 21 -6.76 -0.79 30.55
C GLU A 21 -7.01 -1.30 29.14
N VAL A 22 -6.14 -2.18 28.64
CA VAL A 22 -6.23 -2.76 27.30
C VAL A 22 -6.97 -4.09 27.34
N ILE A 23 -7.91 -4.26 26.42
CA ILE A 23 -8.63 -5.52 26.17
C ILE A 23 -8.32 -5.93 24.74
N LEU A 24 -7.72 -7.10 24.55
CA LEU A 24 -7.43 -7.66 23.24
C LEU A 24 -8.53 -8.63 22.83
N LYS A 25 -9.06 -8.49 21.60
CA LYS A 25 -10.01 -9.45 21.03
C LYS A 25 -9.80 -9.62 19.52
N PRO A 26 -10.19 -10.76 18.92
CA PRO A 26 -10.16 -10.90 17.48
C PRO A 26 -11.15 -9.93 16.80
N GLY A 27 -10.65 -9.08 15.89
CA GLY A 27 -11.46 -8.04 15.25
C GLY A 27 -12.68 -8.55 14.47
N ARG A 28 -12.60 -9.76 13.89
CA ARG A 28 -13.70 -10.40 13.13
C ARG A 28 -14.84 -10.91 14.01
N THR A 29 -14.59 -11.12 15.29
CA THR A 29 -15.56 -11.71 16.23
C THR A 29 -16.09 -10.68 17.23
N LEU A 30 -15.81 -9.40 17.00
CA LEU A 30 -16.35 -8.33 17.82
C LEU A 30 -17.86 -8.24 17.65
N THR A 31 -18.55 -8.11 18.77
CA THR A 31 -20.01 -7.98 18.88
C THR A 31 -20.37 -6.72 19.64
N ALA A 32 -21.65 -6.31 19.60
CA ALA A 32 -22.11 -5.16 20.37
C ALA A 32 -21.83 -5.30 21.89
N ASP A 33 -21.94 -6.51 22.45
CA ASP A 33 -21.68 -6.76 23.87
C ASP A 33 -20.23 -6.50 24.27
N ASP A 34 -19.29 -6.61 23.33
CA ASP A 34 -17.88 -6.32 23.58
C ASP A 34 -17.60 -4.83 23.76
N LEU A 35 -18.52 -3.97 23.32
CA LEU A 35 -18.39 -2.51 23.41
C LEU A 35 -19.06 -1.92 24.65
N ILE A 36 -19.62 -2.76 25.53
CA ILE A 36 -20.17 -2.31 26.82
C ILE A 36 -19.03 -1.75 27.69
N ASP A 37 -19.22 -0.53 28.16
CA ASP A 37 -18.27 0.23 28.99
C ASP A 37 -16.87 0.44 28.38
N ILE A 38 -16.73 0.29 27.06
CA ILE A 38 -15.50 0.62 26.33
C ILE A 38 -15.45 2.11 26.03
N ASP A 39 -14.33 2.76 26.37
CA ASP A 39 -14.13 4.19 26.14
C ASP A 39 -13.53 4.46 24.74
N ALA A 40 -12.68 3.55 24.24
CA ALA A 40 -12.03 3.68 22.94
C ALA A 40 -11.86 2.32 22.23
N LEU A 41 -11.97 2.33 20.91
CA LEU A 41 -11.87 1.15 20.06
C LEU A 41 -10.76 1.32 19.00
N MET A 42 -9.81 0.40 18.95
CA MET A 42 -8.70 0.38 17.99
C MET A 42 -8.80 -0.85 17.09
N ILE A 43 -9.02 -0.65 15.79
CA ILE A 43 -9.37 -1.73 14.86
C ILE A 43 -8.47 -1.79 13.64
N ARG A 44 -8.66 -2.86 12.86
CA ARG A 44 -8.16 -3.02 11.48
C ARG A 44 -9.35 -3.16 10.51
N SER A 45 -9.06 -3.32 9.23
CA SER A 45 -10.08 -3.43 8.16
C SER A 45 -11.04 -4.61 8.29
N VAL A 46 -10.72 -5.61 9.12
CA VAL A 46 -11.56 -6.80 9.33
C VAL A 46 -12.79 -6.54 10.20
N THR A 47 -12.80 -5.44 10.97
CA THR A 47 -13.93 -5.06 11.83
C THR A 47 -14.79 -4.04 11.09
N LYS A 48 -16.05 -4.38 10.82
CA LYS A 48 -17.02 -3.43 10.29
C LYS A 48 -17.60 -2.59 11.43
N VAL A 49 -17.41 -1.28 11.38
CA VAL A 49 -17.99 -0.35 12.37
C VAL A 49 -19.28 0.21 11.81
N ASP A 50 -20.37 -0.46 12.15
CA ASP A 50 -21.73 -0.15 11.72
C ASP A 50 -22.68 0.01 12.92
N GLU A 51 -23.96 0.23 12.63
CA GLU A 51 -24.99 0.40 13.68
C GLU A 51 -25.12 -0.83 14.57
N HIS A 52 -24.92 -2.03 14.02
CA HIS A 52 -25.02 -3.28 14.76
C HIS A 52 -23.90 -3.39 15.79
N LEU A 53 -22.64 -3.16 15.40
CA LEU A 53 -21.52 -3.20 16.33
C LEU A 53 -21.66 -2.13 17.43
N LEU A 54 -22.12 -0.93 17.06
CA LEU A 54 -22.23 0.19 18.00
C LEU A 54 -23.50 0.16 18.86
N ALA A 55 -24.37 -0.85 18.75
CA ALA A 55 -25.69 -0.87 19.38
C ALA A 55 -25.65 -0.75 20.92
N LYS A 56 -24.61 -1.28 21.58
CA LYS A 56 -24.44 -1.27 23.05
C LYS A 56 -23.24 -0.44 23.52
N ALA A 57 -22.66 0.38 22.64
CA ALA A 57 -21.47 1.18 22.91
C ALA A 57 -21.81 2.43 23.77
N ASN A 58 -22.11 2.22 25.06
CA ASN A 58 -22.61 3.24 25.98
C ASN A 58 -21.57 4.27 26.47
N ARG A 59 -20.27 4.00 26.28
CA ARG A 59 -19.17 4.90 26.71
C ARG A 59 -18.18 5.28 25.61
N LEU A 60 -18.36 4.75 24.40
CA LEU A 60 -17.37 4.89 23.33
C LEU A 60 -17.26 6.35 22.89
N LYS A 61 -16.05 6.91 22.95
CA LYS A 61 -15.76 8.31 22.55
C LYS A 61 -14.74 8.40 21.42
N PHE A 62 -14.01 7.32 21.15
CA PHE A 62 -12.92 7.33 20.19
C PHE A 62 -12.87 6.01 19.40
N VAL A 63 -12.77 6.10 18.08
CA VAL A 63 -12.49 4.97 17.18
C VAL A 63 -11.24 5.29 16.36
N GLY A 64 -10.20 4.48 16.53
CA GLY A 64 -8.99 4.51 15.70
C GLY A 64 -8.93 3.29 14.79
N THR A 65 -8.67 3.49 13.49
CA THR A 65 -8.35 2.38 12.60
C THR A 65 -6.89 2.44 12.16
N ALA A 66 -6.13 1.37 12.40
CA ALA A 66 -4.73 1.24 12.01
C ALA A 66 -4.59 0.90 10.50
N THR A 67 -5.33 1.62 9.67
CA THR A 67 -5.45 1.40 8.22
C THR A 67 -5.47 2.74 7.49
N ALA A 68 -4.97 2.74 6.25
CA ALA A 68 -5.08 3.89 5.36
C ALA A 68 -6.50 4.04 4.79
N GLY A 69 -7.15 2.93 4.41
CA GLY A 69 -8.54 2.90 3.97
C GLY A 69 -9.51 2.97 5.15
N VAL A 70 -10.72 3.46 4.88
CA VAL A 70 -11.78 3.70 5.89
C VAL A 70 -13.13 3.09 5.48
N ASP A 71 -13.15 2.27 4.42
CA ASP A 71 -14.35 1.69 3.79
C ASP A 71 -15.16 0.80 4.77
N HIS A 72 -14.50 0.26 5.79
CA HIS A 72 -15.09 -0.58 6.85
C HIS A 72 -15.69 0.22 8.01
N VAL A 73 -15.68 1.56 7.95
CA VAL A 73 -16.14 2.43 9.03
C VAL A 73 -17.24 3.37 8.53
N ASN A 74 -18.42 3.30 9.16
CA ASN A 74 -19.47 4.29 8.94
C ASN A 74 -19.13 5.59 9.71
N GLN A 75 -18.37 6.48 9.07
CA GLN A 75 -17.92 7.74 9.67
C GLN A 75 -19.07 8.72 9.96
N THR A 76 -20.13 8.71 9.14
CA THR A 76 -21.34 9.52 9.37
C THR A 76 -22.00 9.12 10.68
N LEU A 77 -22.18 7.81 10.91
CA LEU A 77 -22.75 7.28 12.15
C LEU A 77 -21.89 7.64 13.38
N LEU A 78 -20.55 7.58 13.26
CA LEU A 78 -19.66 7.99 14.34
C LEU A 78 -19.82 9.48 14.66
N ALA A 79 -19.88 10.34 13.64
CA ALA A 79 -20.07 11.78 13.80
C ALA A 79 -21.43 12.11 14.44
N GLU A 80 -22.52 11.48 13.99
CA GLU A 80 -23.87 11.65 14.56
C GLU A 80 -23.94 11.28 16.04
N ARG A 81 -23.13 10.30 16.47
CA ARG A 81 -23.03 9.87 17.88
C ARG A 81 -21.98 10.65 18.70
N GLY A 82 -21.32 11.65 18.10
CA GLY A 82 -20.26 12.42 18.77
C GLY A 82 -19.00 11.60 19.10
N ILE A 83 -18.76 10.52 18.36
CA ILE A 83 -17.60 9.64 18.53
C ILE A 83 -16.48 10.14 17.62
N PHE A 84 -15.33 10.50 18.21
CA PHE A 84 -14.18 10.94 17.44
C PHE A 84 -13.61 9.78 16.63
N PHE A 85 -13.33 10.02 15.34
CA PHE A 85 -12.76 9.03 14.45
C PHE A 85 -11.39 9.47 13.94
N THR A 86 -10.46 8.52 13.87
CA THR A 86 -9.19 8.72 13.18
C THR A 86 -8.73 7.45 12.45
N ALA A 87 -7.98 7.65 11.38
CA ALA A 87 -7.36 6.60 10.59
C ALA A 87 -5.83 6.83 10.51
N ALA A 88 -5.14 5.97 9.78
CA ALA A 88 -3.71 6.08 9.54
C ALA A 88 -3.43 6.33 8.04
N PRO A 89 -3.86 7.47 7.46
CA PRO A 89 -3.71 7.73 6.03
C PRO A 89 -2.24 7.73 5.62
N GLY A 90 -1.90 6.93 4.60
CA GLY A 90 -0.52 6.79 4.12
C GLY A 90 0.38 5.89 4.97
N CYS A 91 -0.16 5.21 6.01
CA CYS A 91 0.63 4.31 6.85
C CYS A 91 1.26 3.13 6.09
N ASN A 92 0.79 2.80 4.89
CA ASN A 92 1.31 1.71 4.08
C ASN A 92 1.79 2.17 2.68
N LYS A 93 1.88 3.49 2.43
CA LYS A 93 2.19 4.03 1.10
C LYS A 93 3.55 3.59 0.54
N VAL A 94 4.54 3.49 1.42
CA VAL A 94 5.91 3.09 1.07
C VAL A 94 5.92 1.67 0.52
N GLY A 95 5.38 0.69 1.27
CA GLY A 95 5.28 -0.69 0.79
C GLY A 95 4.61 -0.84 -0.57
N VAL A 96 3.53 -0.07 -0.84
CA VAL A 96 2.86 -0.11 -2.16
C VAL A 96 3.75 0.45 -3.27
N ALA A 97 4.45 1.56 -3.05
CA ALA A 97 5.36 2.11 -4.05
C ALA A 97 6.53 1.17 -4.35
N GLU A 98 7.12 0.56 -3.31
CA GLU A 98 8.18 -0.44 -3.47
C GLU A 98 7.68 -1.73 -4.13
N TYR A 99 6.40 -2.08 -3.93
CA TYR A 99 5.74 -3.19 -4.62
C TYR A 99 5.63 -2.91 -6.12
N VAL A 100 5.12 -1.72 -6.50
CA VAL A 100 5.06 -1.29 -7.90
C VAL A 100 6.46 -1.26 -8.51
N PHE A 101 7.45 -0.73 -7.79
CA PHE A 101 8.83 -0.68 -8.26
C PHE A 101 9.42 -2.08 -8.44
N SER A 102 9.16 -3.02 -7.53
CA SER A 102 9.58 -4.43 -7.66
C SER A 102 9.00 -5.08 -8.92
N ILE A 103 7.71 -4.85 -9.22
CA ILE A 103 7.08 -5.30 -10.48
C ILE A 103 7.83 -4.73 -11.69
N LEU A 104 8.05 -3.42 -11.72
CA LEU A 104 8.72 -2.75 -12.83
C LEU A 104 10.12 -3.30 -13.07
N MET A 105 10.91 -3.46 -12.01
CA MET A 105 12.27 -3.96 -12.09
C MET A 105 12.32 -5.43 -12.57
N VAL A 106 11.38 -6.27 -12.13
CA VAL A 106 11.29 -7.67 -12.61
C VAL A 106 10.83 -7.73 -14.06
N LEU A 107 9.82 -6.94 -14.45
CA LEU A 107 9.35 -6.91 -15.85
C LEU A 107 10.40 -6.35 -16.80
N ALA A 108 11.15 -5.32 -16.39
CA ALA A 108 12.28 -4.78 -17.14
C ALA A 108 13.30 -5.88 -17.46
N GLN A 109 13.67 -6.68 -16.45
CA GLN A 109 14.54 -7.84 -16.62
C GLN A 109 13.94 -8.92 -17.53
N GLN A 110 12.66 -9.27 -17.35
CA GLN A 110 12.01 -10.36 -18.09
C GLN A 110 11.72 -10.00 -19.56
N GLN A 111 11.37 -8.75 -19.84
CA GLN A 111 10.95 -8.27 -21.15
C GLN A 111 12.07 -7.53 -21.90
N GLY A 112 13.21 -7.25 -21.24
CA GLY A 112 14.39 -6.68 -21.88
C GLY A 112 14.25 -5.21 -22.24
N PHE A 113 13.74 -4.39 -21.31
CA PHE A 113 13.69 -2.93 -21.45
C PHE A 113 14.35 -2.25 -20.25
N SER A 114 14.73 -0.98 -20.41
CA SER A 114 15.17 -0.14 -19.29
C SER A 114 14.00 0.60 -18.64
N VAL A 115 13.93 0.64 -17.32
CA VAL A 115 12.89 1.40 -16.58
C VAL A 115 12.96 2.91 -16.88
N TRP A 116 14.12 3.44 -17.28
CA TRP A 116 14.28 4.86 -17.62
C TRP A 116 13.72 5.23 -19.00
N ASP A 117 13.52 4.24 -19.88
CA ASP A 117 12.89 4.46 -21.18
C ASP A 117 11.35 4.52 -21.06
N LYS A 118 10.79 4.15 -19.89
CA LYS A 118 9.35 4.06 -19.66
C LYS A 118 8.77 5.34 -19.07
N THR A 119 7.54 5.65 -19.50
CA THR A 119 6.69 6.68 -18.90
C THR A 119 5.65 6.02 -18.01
N VAL A 120 5.61 6.41 -16.72
CA VAL A 120 4.68 5.85 -15.73
C VAL A 120 3.50 6.81 -15.52
N GLY A 121 2.32 6.39 -15.97
CA GLY A 121 1.05 7.04 -15.70
C GLY A 121 0.46 6.59 -14.36
N ILE A 122 0.28 7.55 -13.44
CA ILE A 122 -0.27 7.32 -12.11
C ILE A 122 -1.69 7.90 -12.05
N ILE A 123 -2.68 7.02 -11.86
CA ILE A 123 -4.08 7.40 -11.72
C ILE A 123 -4.44 7.39 -10.22
N GLY A 124 -4.66 8.58 -9.66
CA GLY A 124 -4.83 8.82 -8.22
C GLY A 124 -3.55 9.33 -7.55
N ALA A 125 -3.41 10.64 -7.40
CA ALA A 125 -2.26 11.31 -6.78
C ALA A 125 -2.51 11.61 -5.28
N GLY A 126 -3.03 10.62 -4.56
CA GLY A 126 -3.21 10.63 -3.11
C GLY A 126 -1.91 10.37 -2.34
N GLN A 127 -2.01 9.71 -1.18
CA GLN A 127 -0.84 9.36 -0.37
C GLN A 127 0.13 8.42 -1.11
N VAL A 128 -0.40 7.36 -1.74
CA VAL A 128 0.41 6.37 -2.47
C VAL A 128 0.96 6.95 -3.76
N GLY A 129 0.08 7.45 -4.64
CA GLY A 129 0.50 7.94 -5.95
C GLY A 129 1.48 9.10 -5.89
N SER A 130 1.35 10.02 -4.91
CA SER A 130 2.34 11.10 -4.75
C SER A 130 3.70 10.58 -4.30
N TYR A 131 3.74 9.66 -3.33
CA TYR A 131 5.01 9.07 -2.87
C TYR A 131 5.69 8.27 -3.99
N LEU A 132 4.93 7.49 -4.77
CA LEU A 132 5.46 6.79 -5.94
C LEU A 132 6.00 7.79 -6.99
N ALA A 133 5.26 8.86 -7.29
CA ALA A 133 5.69 9.87 -8.25
C ALA A 133 7.00 10.54 -7.81
N GLU A 134 7.14 10.87 -6.53
CA GLU A 134 8.37 11.42 -5.94
C GLU A 134 9.55 10.44 -6.08
N CYS A 135 9.34 9.15 -5.76
CA CYS A 135 10.35 8.11 -5.91
C CYS A 135 10.83 7.96 -7.37
N LEU A 136 9.88 7.83 -8.31
CA LEU A 136 10.18 7.63 -9.72
C LEU A 136 10.88 8.85 -10.35
N THR A 137 10.36 10.05 -10.06
CA THR A 137 11.00 11.30 -10.51
C THR A 137 12.39 11.45 -9.91
N GLY A 138 12.58 11.05 -8.65
CA GLY A 138 13.88 11.03 -7.97
C GLY A 138 14.93 10.16 -8.68
N LEU A 139 14.49 9.08 -9.33
CA LEU A 139 15.31 8.20 -10.17
C LEU A 139 15.45 8.66 -11.63
N GLY A 140 14.79 9.76 -12.02
CA GLY A 140 14.76 10.24 -13.40
C GLY A 140 13.79 9.52 -14.33
N ILE A 141 12.84 8.74 -13.79
CA ILE A 141 11.77 8.10 -14.56
C ILE A 141 10.65 9.12 -14.83
N LYS A 142 10.13 9.14 -16.06
CA LYS A 142 9.06 10.07 -16.47
C LYS A 142 7.74 9.67 -15.83
N VAL A 143 7.03 10.63 -15.25
CA VAL A 143 5.73 10.41 -14.59
C VAL A 143 4.66 11.31 -15.20
N LEU A 144 3.46 10.74 -15.41
CA LEU A 144 2.23 11.49 -15.72
C LEU A 144 1.25 11.30 -14.57
N LEU A 145 0.77 12.40 -13.97
CA LEU A 145 -0.19 12.34 -12.86
C LEU A 145 -1.61 12.58 -13.37
N ASN A 146 -2.57 11.76 -12.95
CA ASN A 146 -3.99 12.02 -13.16
C ASN A 146 -4.73 12.02 -11.81
N ASP A 147 -5.36 13.14 -11.47
CA ASP A 147 -6.21 13.26 -10.28
C ASP A 147 -7.21 14.42 -10.46
N PRO A 148 -8.34 14.19 -11.17
CA PRO A 148 -9.35 15.22 -11.38
C PRO A 148 -9.90 15.88 -10.09
N PRO A 149 -10.16 15.13 -8.99
CA PRO A 149 -10.57 15.74 -7.73
C PRO A 149 -9.55 16.73 -7.17
N LYS A 150 -8.25 16.39 -7.15
CA LYS A 150 -7.23 17.32 -6.64
C LYS A 150 -7.02 18.52 -7.56
N GLN A 151 -7.07 18.30 -8.87
CA GLN A 151 -6.97 19.38 -9.84
C GLN A 151 -8.12 20.40 -9.67
N SER A 152 -9.36 19.93 -9.46
CA SER A 152 -10.50 20.82 -9.23
C SER A 152 -10.45 21.54 -7.88
N GLN A 153 -9.76 20.96 -6.89
CA GLN A 153 -9.49 21.58 -5.59
C GLN A 153 -8.36 22.62 -5.60
N GLY A 154 -7.71 22.85 -6.76
CA GLY A 154 -6.67 23.88 -6.92
C GLY A 154 -5.25 23.41 -6.61
N ASP A 155 -4.98 22.10 -6.64
CA ASP A 155 -3.62 21.57 -6.54
C ASP A 155 -2.77 22.05 -7.74
N GLU A 156 -1.59 22.62 -7.46
CA GLU A 156 -0.72 23.29 -8.44
C GLU A 156 0.15 22.32 -9.27
N ARG A 157 0.14 21.02 -8.94
CA ARG A 157 0.88 20.01 -9.70
C ARG A 157 0.35 19.89 -11.13
N GLU A 158 1.21 19.48 -12.06
CA GLU A 158 0.81 19.25 -13.45
C GLU A 158 0.04 17.93 -13.57
N PHE A 159 -1.26 18.03 -13.88
CA PHE A 159 -2.13 16.87 -14.10
C PHE A 159 -2.38 16.65 -15.60
N THR A 160 -2.20 15.40 -16.03
CA THR A 160 -2.48 14.90 -17.36
C THR A 160 -3.92 14.36 -17.42
N PRO A 161 -4.75 14.78 -18.40
CA PRO A 161 -6.07 14.20 -18.61
C PRO A 161 -6.01 12.69 -18.86
N LEU A 162 -6.99 11.94 -18.36
CA LEU A 162 -6.97 10.47 -18.40
C LEU A 162 -6.78 9.90 -19.81
N PRO A 163 -7.49 10.37 -20.87
CA PRO A 163 -7.26 9.86 -22.23
C PRO A 163 -5.82 10.04 -22.72
N VAL A 164 -5.19 11.17 -22.36
CA VAL A 164 -3.79 11.46 -22.73
C VAL A 164 -2.82 10.58 -21.96
N LEU A 165 -3.09 10.30 -20.68
CA LEU A 165 -2.28 9.40 -19.87
C LEU A 165 -2.36 7.97 -20.42
N LEU A 166 -3.57 7.46 -20.72
CA LEU A 166 -3.77 6.13 -21.29
C LEU A 166 -3.06 5.96 -22.63
N GLU A 167 -2.98 7.03 -23.44
CA GLU A 167 -2.24 7.03 -24.71
C GLU A 167 -0.72 7.10 -24.51
N LYS A 168 -0.21 7.98 -23.62
CA LYS A 168 1.23 8.29 -23.55
C LYS A 168 2.02 7.44 -22.55
N ALA A 169 1.38 6.87 -21.54
CA ALA A 169 2.07 6.06 -20.55
C ALA A 169 2.42 4.67 -21.13
N ASP A 170 3.58 4.14 -20.76
CA ASP A 170 3.96 2.74 -21.01
C ASP A 170 3.55 1.85 -19.84
N VAL A 171 3.53 2.41 -18.64
CA VAL A 171 3.06 1.76 -17.42
C VAL A 171 1.90 2.57 -16.87
N ILE A 172 0.76 1.94 -16.61
CA ILE A 172 -0.41 2.55 -15.99
C ILE A 172 -0.59 1.91 -14.61
N THR A 173 -0.55 2.70 -13.55
CA THR A 173 -0.75 2.21 -12.18
C THR A 173 -1.87 2.96 -11.46
N LEU A 174 -2.70 2.20 -10.73
CA LEU A 174 -3.92 2.67 -10.09
C LEU A 174 -3.74 2.82 -8.58
N HIS A 175 -4.10 4.00 -8.07
CA HIS A 175 -4.00 4.38 -6.65
C HIS A 175 -5.22 5.20 -6.18
N THR A 176 -6.37 5.02 -6.82
CA THR A 176 -7.65 5.66 -6.45
C THR A 176 -8.37 4.89 -5.33
N PRO A 177 -9.29 5.53 -4.59
CA PRO A 177 -10.31 4.79 -3.84
C PRO A 177 -11.25 4.02 -4.80
N ILE A 178 -12.16 3.22 -4.23
CA ILE A 178 -13.31 2.67 -4.97
C ILE A 178 -14.56 3.52 -4.70
N THR A 179 -15.11 4.13 -5.74
CA THR A 179 -16.33 4.95 -5.69
C THR A 179 -17.28 4.52 -6.82
N TYR A 180 -18.56 4.36 -6.50
CA TYR A 180 -19.59 3.94 -7.45
C TYR A 180 -20.36 5.13 -8.05
N ASP A 181 -20.39 6.24 -7.31
CA ASP A 181 -21.16 7.43 -7.58
C ASP A 181 -20.34 8.68 -7.23
N GLY A 182 -20.89 9.86 -7.55
CA GLY A 182 -20.19 11.14 -7.47
C GLY A 182 -19.67 11.63 -8.81
N GLU A 183 -18.93 12.74 -8.79
CA GLU A 183 -18.41 13.39 -10.00
C GLU A 183 -17.31 12.58 -10.71
N TRP A 184 -16.52 11.83 -9.93
CA TRP A 184 -15.42 11.00 -10.43
C TRP A 184 -15.54 9.57 -9.87
N PRO A 185 -16.48 8.76 -10.38
CA PRO A 185 -16.59 7.35 -9.99
C PRO A 185 -15.37 6.58 -10.50
N THR A 186 -14.94 5.59 -9.74
CA THR A 186 -13.76 4.76 -10.07
C THR A 186 -14.09 3.29 -10.26
N HIS A 187 -15.32 2.87 -9.97
CA HIS A 187 -15.80 1.53 -10.31
C HIS A 187 -15.72 1.32 -11.82
N HIS A 188 -14.99 0.29 -12.24
CA HIS A 188 -14.66 -0.01 -13.64
C HIS A 188 -14.10 1.21 -14.38
N LEU A 189 -13.27 2.02 -13.71
CA LEU A 189 -12.51 3.10 -14.36
C LEU A 189 -11.67 2.56 -15.54
N ILE A 190 -11.16 1.35 -15.38
CA ILE A 190 -10.52 0.57 -16.44
C ILE A 190 -11.51 -0.51 -16.87
N ASP A 191 -12.43 -0.11 -17.74
CA ASP A 191 -13.47 -0.96 -18.33
C ASP A 191 -12.98 -1.65 -19.63
N GLU A 192 -13.88 -2.40 -20.28
CA GLU A 192 -13.63 -3.03 -21.57
C GLU A 192 -13.17 -2.04 -22.64
N ALA A 193 -13.79 -0.86 -22.72
CA ALA A 193 -13.47 0.13 -23.73
C ALA A 193 -12.03 0.63 -23.56
N VAL A 194 -11.63 0.97 -22.34
CA VAL A 194 -10.26 1.37 -22.01
C VAL A 194 -9.28 0.24 -22.34
N LEU A 195 -9.56 -0.98 -21.87
CA LEU A 195 -8.67 -2.14 -22.03
C LEU A 195 -8.41 -2.48 -23.50
N GLN A 196 -9.42 -2.40 -24.37
CA GLN A 196 -9.26 -2.69 -25.80
C GLN A 196 -8.41 -1.66 -26.55
N HIS A 197 -8.27 -0.44 -26.00
CA HIS A 197 -7.43 0.61 -26.60
C HIS A 197 -5.99 0.60 -26.06
N LEU A 198 -5.70 -0.17 -25.01
CA LEU A 198 -4.33 -0.33 -24.52
C LEU A 198 -3.48 -1.11 -25.53
N ARG A 199 -2.28 -0.59 -25.80
CA ARG A 199 -1.29 -1.19 -26.70
C ARG A 199 -0.71 -2.48 -26.12
N SER A 200 -0.14 -3.29 -26.99
CA SER A 200 0.54 -4.53 -26.63
C SER A 200 1.80 -4.32 -25.78
N ASP A 201 2.43 -3.15 -25.82
CA ASP A 201 3.66 -2.85 -25.07
C ASP A 201 3.40 -2.13 -23.73
N GLN A 202 2.13 -1.96 -23.36
CA GLN A 202 1.73 -1.35 -22.10
C GLN A 202 1.62 -2.35 -20.95
N ILE A 203 1.89 -1.85 -19.74
CA ILE A 203 1.80 -2.58 -18.48
C ILE A 203 0.71 -1.94 -17.62
N LEU A 204 -0.25 -2.72 -17.13
CA LEU A 204 -1.27 -2.28 -16.17
C LEU A 204 -0.97 -2.85 -14.77
N ILE A 205 -1.00 -2.00 -13.75
CA ILE A 205 -0.78 -2.40 -12.35
C ILE A 205 -1.95 -1.89 -11.49
N ASN A 206 -2.71 -2.79 -10.88
CA ASN A 206 -3.72 -2.43 -9.88
C ASN A 206 -3.31 -2.94 -8.49
N ALA A 207 -2.95 -1.99 -7.62
CA ALA A 207 -2.74 -2.21 -6.19
C ALA A 207 -3.59 -1.25 -5.33
N ALA A 208 -4.72 -0.79 -5.89
CA ALA A 208 -5.65 0.12 -5.25
C ALA A 208 -6.83 -0.63 -4.62
N ARG A 209 -7.85 -0.89 -5.43
CA ARG A 209 -9.06 -1.64 -5.09
C ARG A 209 -9.46 -2.49 -6.29
N GLY A 210 -9.96 -3.69 -6.01
CA GLY A 210 -10.33 -4.67 -7.03
C GLY A 210 -11.25 -4.11 -8.11
N PRO A 211 -12.47 -3.62 -7.74
CA PRO A 211 -13.46 -3.18 -8.71
C PRO A 211 -13.12 -1.91 -9.51
N VAL A 212 -11.91 -1.35 -9.37
CA VAL A 212 -11.45 -0.25 -10.24
C VAL A 212 -11.15 -0.76 -11.65
N VAL A 213 -10.77 -2.03 -11.77
CA VAL A 213 -10.59 -2.72 -13.05
C VAL A 213 -11.71 -3.75 -13.18
N ASP A 214 -12.37 -3.78 -14.35
CA ASP A 214 -13.25 -4.90 -14.71
C ASP A 214 -12.38 -6.15 -14.96
N ASN A 215 -12.43 -7.11 -14.03
CA ASN A 215 -11.57 -8.29 -14.11
C ASN A 215 -11.98 -9.23 -15.25
N GLN A 216 -13.27 -9.24 -15.62
CA GLN A 216 -13.76 -10.06 -16.72
C GLN A 216 -13.30 -9.47 -18.07
N ALA A 217 -13.38 -8.16 -18.24
CA ALA A 217 -12.85 -7.48 -19.42
C ALA A 217 -11.31 -7.61 -19.51
N LEU A 218 -10.60 -7.49 -18.38
CA LEU A 218 -9.14 -7.66 -18.33
C LEU A 218 -8.73 -9.06 -18.79
N LYS A 219 -9.46 -10.10 -18.36
CA LYS A 219 -9.23 -11.47 -18.81
C LYS A 219 -9.37 -11.59 -20.33
N VAL A 220 -10.43 -11.02 -20.92
CA VAL A 220 -10.65 -11.03 -22.38
C VAL A 220 -9.49 -10.33 -23.08
N ARG A 221 -9.02 -9.18 -22.56
CA ARG A 221 -7.88 -8.45 -23.12
C ARG A 221 -6.59 -9.27 -23.11
N LEU A 222 -6.27 -9.93 -21.99
CA LEU A 222 -5.07 -10.76 -21.85
C LEU A 222 -5.12 -12.05 -22.71
N GLN A 223 -6.32 -12.58 -22.97
CA GLN A 223 -6.48 -13.75 -23.84
C GLN A 223 -6.10 -13.49 -25.30
N GLN A 224 -6.00 -12.23 -25.73
CA GLN A 224 -5.51 -11.85 -27.06
C GLN A 224 -4.01 -12.14 -27.26
N ARG A 225 -3.22 -12.21 -26.17
CA ARG A 225 -1.79 -12.60 -26.18
C ARG A 225 -0.92 -11.78 -27.16
N ASP A 226 -1.19 -10.50 -27.28
CA ASP A 226 -0.47 -9.58 -28.16
C ASP A 226 0.80 -8.97 -27.52
N GLY A 227 1.00 -9.15 -26.22
CA GLY A 227 2.12 -8.64 -25.43
C GLY A 227 1.71 -7.87 -24.17
N PHE A 228 0.45 -7.41 -24.11
CA PHE A 228 -0.05 -6.61 -23.00
C PHE A 228 0.13 -7.36 -21.67
N SER A 229 0.62 -6.63 -20.66
CA SER A 229 0.96 -7.21 -19.36
C SER A 229 0.12 -6.58 -18.26
N ALA A 230 -0.36 -7.40 -17.32
CA ALA A 230 -1.08 -6.91 -16.15
C ALA A 230 -0.58 -7.56 -14.85
N ALA A 231 -0.49 -6.76 -13.79
CA ALA A 231 -0.20 -7.20 -12.44
C ALA A 231 -1.29 -6.72 -11.47
N LEU A 232 -1.83 -7.65 -10.67
CA LEU A 232 -2.88 -7.36 -9.70
C LEU A 232 -2.44 -7.75 -8.28
N ASP A 233 -2.48 -6.79 -7.37
CA ASP A 233 -2.51 -7.08 -5.93
C ASP A 233 -3.95 -7.16 -5.40
N VAL A 234 -4.92 -6.62 -6.14
CA VAL A 234 -6.32 -6.55 -5.71
C VAL A 234 -7.26 -7.13 -6.77
N PHE A 235 -8.34 -7.77 -6.33
CA PHE A 235 -9.29 -8.45 -7.20
C PHE A 235 -10.73 -8.01 -6.92
N GLU A 236 -11.56 -7.97 -7.96
CA GLU A 236 -12.92 -7.43 -7.90
C GLU A 236 -13.81 -8.07 -6.82
N PHE A 237 -13.68 -9.38 -6.61
CA PHE A 237 -14.54 -10.16 -5.70
C PHE A 237 -13.76 -10.85 -4.58
N GLU A 238 -12.72 -10.20 -4.05
CA GLU A 238 -11.92 -10.73 -2.93
C GLU A 238 -12.78 -11.29 -1.78
N PRO A 239 -12.41 -12.44 -1.19
CA PRO A 239 -11.16 -13.20 -1.40
C PRO A 239 -11.21 -14.15 -2.62
N GLN A 240 -12.30 -14.15 -3.39
CA GLN A 240 -12.45 -14.99 -4.57
C GLN A 240 -11.72 -14.37 -5.75
N VAL A 241 -10.90 -15.17 -6.42
CA VAL A 241 -10.13 -14.76 -7.59
C VAL A 241 -10.50 -15.66 -8.75
N ASP A 242 -10.64 -15.07 -9.93
CA ASP A 242 -10.89 -15.83 -11.15
C ASP A 242 -9.66 -16.68 -11.50
N ALA A 243 -9.80 -18.00 -11.35
CA ALA A 243 -8.76 -18.98 -11.64
C ALA A 243 -8.32 -18.99 -13.12
N THR A 244 -9.13 -18.44 -14.03
CA THR A 244 -8.81 -18.33 -15.46
C THR A 244 -8.11 -17.02 -15.81
N LEU A 245 -8.29 -15.96 -15.01
CA LEU A 245 -7.52 -14.72 -15.12
C LEU A 245 -6.13 -14.87 -14.50
N LEU A 246 -6.03 -15.52 -13.33
CA LEU A 246 -4.79 -15.68 -12.57
C LEU A 246 -3.56 -16.11 -13.41
N PRO A 247 -3.62 -17.15 -14.27
CA PRO A 247 -2.46 -17.58 -15.06
C PRO A 247 -2.09 -16.63 -16.20
N LEU A 248 -2.94 -15.65 -16.53
CA LEU A 248 -2.69 -14.65 -17.56
C LEU A 248 -1.97 -13.41 -17.02
N LEU A 249 -2.03 -13.18 -15.70
CA LEU A 249 -1.36 -12.07 -15.04
C LEU A 249 0.14 -12.31 -14.95
N ALA A 250 0.93 -11.27 -15.21
CA ALA A 250 2.37 -11.29 -15.01
C ALA A 250 2.70 -11.49 -13.51
N PHE A 251 2.01 -10.75 -12.64
CA PHE A 251 2.08 -10.93 -11.18
C PHE A 251 0.70 -10.87 -10.55
N ALA A 252 0.50 -11.71 -9.52
CA ALA A 252 -0.72 -11.76 -8.74
C ALA A 252 -0.40 -11.96 -7.26
N THR A 253 -0.85 -11.06 -6.40
CA THR A 253 -0.61 -11.14 -4.95
C THR A 253 -1.91 -10.87 -4.16
N PRO A 254 -2.09 -11.44 -2.95
CA PRO A 254 -3.37 -11.39 -2.23
C PRO A 254 -3.54 -10.13 -1.40
N HIS A 255 -3.55 -8.95 -2.01
CA HIS A 255 -3.81 -7.68 -1.34
C HIS A 255 -2.83 -7.44 -0.18
N VAL A 256 -1.54 -7.48 -0.52
CA VAL A 256 -0.38 -7.38 0.37
C VAL A 256 0.65 -6.34 -0.08
N ALA A 257 0.39 -5.56 -1.14
CA ALA A 257 1.34 -4.55 -1.63
C ALA A 257 1.80 -3.60 -0.52
N GLY A 258 0.87 -3.15 0.33
CA GLY A 258 1.16 -2.29 1.48
C GLY A 258 1.58 -3.03 2.76
N TYR A 259 1.76 -4.34 2.75
CA TYR A 259 2.17 -5.08 3.95
C TYR A 259 3.68 -4.96 4.15
N GLY A 260 4.07 -4.64 5.38
CA GLY A 260 5.45 -4.56 5.84
C GLY A 260 5.46 -4.24 7.34
N LEU A 261 6.56 -4.54 8.04
CA LEU A 261 6.64 -4.27 9.47
C LEU A 261 6.49 -2.76 9.76
N GLU A 262 7.21 -1.94 9.00
CA GLU A 262 7.17 -0.48 9.05
C GLU A 262 5.76 0.05 8.84
N GLY A 263 5.09 -0.39 7.77
CA GLY A 263 3.75 0.09 7.45
C GLY A 263 2.70 -0.29 8.50
N LYS A 264 2.77 -1.52 9.04
CA LYS A 264 1.89 -1.95 10.12
C LYS A 264 2.20 -1.19 11.43
N ALA A 265 3.48 -0.96 11.76
CA ALA A 265 3.88 -0.18 12.92
C ALA A 265 3.45 1.29 12.80
N ARG A 266 3.52 1.89 11.60
CA ARG A 266 2.98 3.22 11.29
C ARG A 266 1.48 3.28 11.53
N GLY A 267 0.74 2.25 11.14
CA GLY A 267 -0.69 2.11 11.43
C GLY A 267 -0.99 2.31 12.92
N THR A 268 -0.37 1.50 13.78
CA THR A 268 -0.54 1.57 15.24
C THR A 268 -0.06 2.88 15.83
N THR A 269 1.14 3.34 15.48
CA THR A 269 1.75 4.55 16.07
C THR A 269 0.98 5.81 15.71
N MET A 270 0.45 5.93 14.49
CA MET A 270 -0.37 7.08 14.10
C MET A 270 -1.65 7.19 14.95
N ILE A 271 -2.40 6.09 15.11
CA ILE A 271 -3.63 6.12 15.93
C ILE A 271 -3.33 6.24 17.42
N PHE A 272 -2.21 5.68 17.90
CA PHE A 272 -1.74 5.86 19.28
C PHE A 272 -1.46 7.33 19.57
N ASN A 273 -0.71 8.01 18.70
CA ASN A 273 -0.37 9.42 18.85
C ASN A 273 -1.63 10.29 18.86
N ARG A 274 -2.59 10.01 17.96
CA ARG A 274 -3.89 10.71 17.93
C ARG A 274 -4.75 10.45 19.15
N TYR A 275 -4.73 9.23 19.67
CA TYR A 275 -5.46 8.92 20.89
C TYR A 275 -4.79 9.58 22.11
N SER A 276 -3.46 9.61 22.20
CA SER A 276 -2.74 10.33 23.25
C SER A 276 -3.09 11.83 23.25
N GLU A 277 -3.08 12.45 22.07
CA GLU A 277 -3.52 13.85 21.88
C GLU A 277 -4.98 14.05 22.29
N PHE A 278 -5.89 13.16 21.90
CA PHE A 278 -7.30 13.20 22.29
C PHE A 278 -7.49 13.14 23.81
N LEU A 279 -6.61 12.44 24.53
CA LEU A 279 -6.61 12.37 25.99
C LEU A 279 -5.89 13.55 26.68
N GLY A 280 -5.30 14.47 25.92
CA GLY A 280 -4.47 15.55 26.45
C GLY A 280 -3.15 15.07 27.06
N GLN A 281 -2.65 13.91 26.63
CA GLN A 281 -1.37 13.37 27.06
C GLN A 281 -0.25 13.74 26.07
N ALA A 282 0.99 13.79 26.58
CA ALA A 282 2.18 14.14 25.79
C ALA A 282 2.98 12.88 25.35
N LEU A 283 2.32 11.72 25.21
CA LEU A 283 3.00 10.50 24.75
C LEU A 283 3.06 10.48 23.23
N TRP A 284 4.19 10.01 22.70
CA TRP A 284 4.43 9.91 21.28
C TRP A 284 5.25 8.67 20.95
N ALA A 285 4.84 7.91 19.95
CA ALA A 285 5.52 6.73 19.46
C ALA A 285 6.02 6.93 18.03
N ASN A 286 7.23 6.42 17.77
CA ASN A 286 7.82 6.36 16.43
C ASN A 286 7.94 4.89 16.00
N PRO A 287 7.51 4.51 14.78
CA PRO A 287 7.70 3.15 14.28
C PRO A 287 9.15 2.66 14.38
N SER A 288 10.15 3.50 14.10
CA SER A 288 11.57 3.07 14.08
C SER A 288 12.08 2.58 15.43
N SER A 289 11.52 3.07 16.55
CA SER A 289 11.90 2.60 17.90
C SER A 289 11.28 1.26 18.29
N LEU A 290 10.31 0.75 17.51
CA LEU A 290 9.57 -0.48 17.79
C LEU A 290 10.06 -1.66 16.95
N LEU A 291 10.67 -1.36 15.80
CA LEU A 291 11.06 -2.36 14.82
C LEU A 291 12.38 -3.02 15.19
N PRO A 292 12.52 -4.34 14.96
CA PRO A 292 13.83 -4.97 15.02
C PRO A 292 14.74 -4.45 13.91
N VAL A 293 16.05 -4.56 14.11
CA VAL A 293 17.05 -4.30 13.06
C VAL A 293 16.79 -5.24 11.87
N ALA A 294 16.91 -4.72 10.65
CA ALA A 294 16.75 -5.55 9.45
C ALA A 294 17.82 -6.65 9.38
N PRO A 295 17.52 -7.83 8.81
CA PRO A 295 18.51 -8.89 8.65
C PRO A 295 19.78 -8.44 7.91
N ILE A 296 19.64 -7.52 6.96
CA ILE A 296 20.73 -6.85 6.26
C ILE A 296 20.53 -5.34 6.47
N PRO A 297 21.13 -4.72 7.50
CA PRO A 297 20.89 -3.32 7.82
C PRO A 297 21.76 -2.35 7.01
N GLU A 298 22.82 -2.85 6.35
CA GLU A 298 23.79 -2.01 5.64
C GLU A 298 24.34 -2.73 4.41
N VAL A 299 24.55 -1.99 3.32
CA VAL A 299 25.23 -2.43 2.09
C VAL A 299 26.20 -1.34 1.65
N THR A 300 27.45 -1.72 1.33
CA THR A 300 28.46 -0.80 0.79
C THR A 300 28.52 -0.87 -0.73
N LEU A 301 28.52 0.29 -1.40
CA LEU A 301 28.77 0.45 -2.83
C LEU A 301 30.19 1.01 -3.03
N HIS A 302 30.92 0.43 -3.99
CA HIS A 302 32.28 0.86 -4.35
C HIS A 302 32.36 1.59 -5.69
N GLN A 303 31.24 1.71 -6.38
CA GLN A 303 31.14 2.39 -7.66
C GLN A 303 29.73 2.93 -7.85
N LYS A 304 29.57 3.81 -8.83
CA LYS A 304 28.26 4.27 -9.28
C LYS A 304 27.36 3.09 -9.64
N TRP A 305 26.14 3.12 -9.11
CA TRP A 305 25.11 2.13 -9.40
C TRP A 305 24.50 2.33 -10.80
N ASP A 306 24.07 1.23 -11.39
CA ASP A 306 23.33 1.13 -12.64
C ASP A 306 21.99 0.41 -12.43
N GLU A 307 21.27 0.07 -13.50
CA GLU A 307 19.95 -0.58 -13.39
C GLU A 307 20.03 -1.96 -12.73
N ALA A 308 21.09 -2.71 -13.03
CA ALA A 308 21.31 -4.03 -12.47
C ALA A 308 21.63 -3.97 -10.97
N THR A 309 22.40 -2.94 -10.56
CA THR A 309 22.65 -2.65 -9.14
C THR A 309 21.36 -2.25 -8.44
N LEU A 310 20.55 -1.38 -9.05
CA LEU A 310 19.25 -0.95 -8.52
C LEU A 310 18.29 -2.13 -8.33
N LEU A 311 18.22 -3.04 -9.30
CA LEU A 311 17.46 -4.30 -9.23
C LEU A 311 17.91 -5.12 -8.02
N SER A 312 19.22 -5.30 -7.87
CA SER A 312 19.80 -6.09 -6.78
C SER A 312 19.48 -5.49 -5.41
N LEU A 313 19.69 -4.18 -5.24
CA LEU A 313 19.45 -3.48 -3.97
C LEU A 313 17.98 -3.52 -3.56
N THR A 314 17.07 -3.29 -4.50
CA THR A 314 15.64 -3.29 -4.21
C THR A 314 15.10 -4.69 -3.93
N GLN A 315 15.61 -5.72 -4.62
CA GLN A 315 15.21 -7.12 -4.40
C GLN A 315 15.79 -7.74 -3.12
N LEU A 316 16.87 -7.19 -2.54
CA LEU A 316 17.31 -7.57 -1.19
C LEU A 316 16.22 -7.32 -0.15
N ILE A 317 15.39 -6.30 -0.35
CA ILE A 317 14.28 -5.96 0.53
C ILE A 317 12.98 -6.64 0.09
N TYR A 318 12.62 -6.48 -1.19
CA TYR A 318 11.37 -7.00 -1.70
C TYR A 318 11.42 -7.43 -3.16
N ASP A 319 11.16 -8.72 -3.37
CA ASP A 319 10.93 -9.33 -4.67
C ASP A 319 9.50 -9.84 -4.76
N VAL A 320 8.69 -9.20 -5.60
CA VAL A 320 7.28 -9.53 -5.82
C VAL A 320 7.06 -11.00 -6.23
N ARG A 321 8.05 -11.62 -6.90
CA ARG A 321 7.99 -13.03 -7.33
C ARG A 321 7.81 -13.98 -6.16
N ARG A 322 8.33 -13.63 -4.98
CA ARG A 322 8.16 -14.44 -3.76
C ARG A 322 6.68 -14.59 -3.42
N ASP A 323 5.97 -13.48 -3.37
CA ASP A 323 4.55 -13.48 -2.99
C ASP A 323 3.70 -14.06 -4.11
N ASP A 324 4.00 -13.74 -5.37
CA ASP A 324 3.32 -14.32 -6.53
C ASP A 324 3.39 -15.85 -6.54
N ALA A 325 4.59 -16.42 -6.34
CA ALA A 325 4.78 -17.86 -6.32
C ALA A 325 4.01 -18.54 -5.17
N LEU A 326 4.04 -17.95 -3.97
CA LEU A 326 3.28 -18.45 -2.81
C LEU A 326 1.78 -18.37 -3.06
N PHE A 327 1.31 -17.26 -3.64
CA PHE A 327 -0.10 -17.04 -3.93
C PHE A 327 -0.61 -18.06 -4.94
N ARG A 328 0.06 -18.22 -6.08
CA ARG A 328 -0.31 -19.22 -7.10
C ARG A 328 -0.33 -20.64 -6.56
N ARG A 329 0.59 -20.97 -5.65
CA ARG A 329 0.66 -22.30 -5.01
C ARG A 329 -0.50 -22.55 -4.05
N ASP A 330 -0.87 -21.54 -3.26
CA ASP A 330 -1.70 -21.75 -2.07
C ASP A 330 -3.16 -21.25 -2.23
N ILE A 331 -3.48 -20.45 -3.25
CA ILE A 331 -4.83 -19.88 -3.47
C ILE A 331 -5.94 -20.94 -3.63
N GLY A 332 -5.61 -22.12 -4.16
CA GLY A 332 -6.55 -23.23 -4.29
C GLY A 332 -6.92 -23.92 -2.97
N LYS A 333 -6.21 -23.63 -1.87
CA LYS A 333 -6.48 -24.19 -0.55
C LYS A 333 -7.64 -23.44 0.13
N PRO A 334 -8.45 -24.10 0.98
CA PRO A 334 -9.51 -23.42 1.74
C PRO A 334 -8.98 -22.23 2.53
N GLY A 335 -9.45 -21.01 2.20
CA GLY A 335 -9.00 -19.78 2.85
C GLY A 335 -7.57 -19.34 2.49
N GLY A 336 -6.96 -19.88 1.41
CA GLY A 336 -5.57 -19.60 1.04
C GLY A 336 -5.25 -18.11 0.89
N PHE A 337 -6.18 -17.33 0.34
CA PHE A 337 -6.06 -15.86 0.24
C PHE A 337 -5.85 -15.20 1.60
N ASP A 338 -6.78 -15.39 2.54
CA ASP A 338 -6.73 -14.79 3.87
C ASP A 338 -5.59 -15.37 4.72
N GLN A 339 -5.30 -16.67 4.57
CA GLN A 339 -4.23 -17.32 5.31
C GLN A 339 -2.86 -16.73 4.96
N MET A 340 -2.57 -16.53 3.68
CA MET A 340 -1.31 -15.92 3.24
C MET A 340 -1.15 -14.50 3.79
N ARG A 341 -2.23 -13.71 3.83
CA ARG A 341 -2.23 -12.37 4.43
C ARG A 341 -2.01 -12.42 5.94
N LYS A 342 -2.67 -13.34 6.63
CA LYS A 342 -2.53 -13.51 8.09
C LYS A 342 -1.11 -13.92 8.48
N GLN A 343 -0.50 -14.80 7.69
CA GLN A 343 0.85 -15.35 7.92
C GLN A 343 1.91 -14.65 7.06
N TYR A 344 1.64 -13.42 6.63
CA TYR A 344 2.54 -12.67 5.77
C TYR A 344 3.87 -12.44 6.49
N TRP A 345 4.96 -12.69 5.78
CA TRP A 345 6.31 -12.64 6.33
C TRP A 345 6.72 -11.21 6.70
N ASP A 346 7.79 -11.09 7.47
CA ASP A 346 8.32 -9.83 7.99
C ASP A 346 9.05 -9.00 6.92
N ARG A 347 8.33 -8.64 5.85
CA ARG A 347 8.80 -7.73 4.81
C ARG A 347 9.19 -6.38 5.42
N ARG A 348 10.31 -5.85 4.97
CA ARG A 348 10.84 -4.52 5.33
C ARG A 348 10.63 -3.51 4.19
N GLU A 349 10.99 -2.26 4.45
CA GLU A 349 11.02 -1.17 3.47
C GLU A 349 12.47 -0.76 3.18
N TYR A 350 12.74 -0.05 2.08
CA TYR A 350 14.10 0.37 1.68
C TYR A 350 14.81 1.17 2.76
N SER A 351 14.06 1.95 3.54
CA SER A 351 14.58 2.71 4.69
C SER A 351 15.20 1.82 5.78
N ALA A 352 14.92 0.52 5.78
CA ALA A 352 15.52 -0.41 6.73
C ALA A 352 16.98 -0.78 6.39
N ILE A 353 17.44 -0.46 5.17
CA ILE A 353 18.83 -0.63 4.73
C ILE A 353 19.50 0.73 4.57
N LYS A 354 20.70 0.87 5.12
CA LYS A 354 21.60 1.98 4.85
C LYS A 354 22.59 1.63 3.74
N LEU A 355 22.65 2.47 2.70
CA LEU A 355 23.62 2.36 1.63
C LEU A 355 24.82 3.26 1.93
N VAL A 356 26.01 2.68 1.96
CA VAL A 356 27.26 3.39 2.27
C VAL A 356 28.12 3.45 1.02
N GLY A 357 28.70 4.60 0.72
CA GLY A 357 29.60 4.76 -0.43
C GLY A 357 30.28 6.12 -0.40
N ASP A 358 31.21 6.35 -1.32
CA ASP A 358 31.82 7.67 -1.50
C ASP A 358 30.97 8.57 -2.44
N GLU A 359 31.42 9.81 -2.67
CA GLU A 359 30.74 10.75 -3.58
C GLU A 359 30.59 10.20 -5.02
N SER A 360 31.51 9.33 -5.46
CA SER A 360 31.50 8.75 -6.80
C SER A 360 30.34 7.77 -7.01
N CYS A 361 29.80 7.22 -5.92
CA CYS A 361 28.69 6.27 -5.95
C CYS A 361 27.34 6.93 -6.32
N GLN A 362 27.21 8.26 -6.19
CA GLN A 362 26.00 9.03 -6.52
C GLN A 362 24.73 8.49 -5.82
N LEU A 363 24.75 8.40 -4.49
CA LEU A 363 23.68 7.76 -3.70
C LEU A 363 22.37 8.58 -3.58
N GLU A 364 22.39 9.88 -3.90
CA GLU A 364 21.26 10.79 -3.70
C GLU A 364 19.93 10.32 -4.35
N PRO A 365 19.90 9.78 -5.58
CA PRO A 365 18.66 9.26 -6.16
C PRO A 365 18.13 8.01 -5.43
N LEU A 366 19.01 7.20 -4.83
CA LEU A 366 18.61 6.05 -4.01
C LEU A 366 17.99 6.50 -2.68
N ALA A 367 18.44 7.63 -2.13
CA ALA A 367 17.78 8.25 -0.98
C ALA A 367 16.37 8.75 -1.34
N LYS A 368 16.19 9.36 -2.51
CA LYS A 368 14.86 9.77 -3.01
C LYS A 368 13.93 8.59 -3.27
N LEU A 369 14.47 7.42 -3.62
CA LEU A 369 13.70 6.17 -3.73
C LEU A 369 13.26 5.62 -2.36
N GLY A 370 13.96 5.98 -1.28
CA GLY A 370 13.59 5.62 0.09
C GLY A 370 14.66 4.90 0.90
N PHE A 371 15.87 4.68 0.35
CA PHE A 371 16.98 4.12 1.13
C PHE A 371 17.55 5.15 2.11
N ASN A 372 18.06 4.69 3.25
CA ASN A 372 18.97 5.52 4.04
C ASN A 372 20.35 5.53 3.37
N ILE A 373 21.06 6.65 3.38
CA ILE A 373 22.38 6.76 2.76
C ILE A 373 23.43 7.34 3.72
N GLU A 374 24.69 6.96 3.51
CA GLU A 374 25.85 7.54 4.18
C GLU A 374 26.97 7.74 3.16
N VAL A 375 27.38 9.00 2.96
CA VAL A 375 28.50 9.35 2.08
C VAL A 375 29.77 9.47 2.93
N THR A 376 30.76 8.64 2.64
CA THR A 376 32.04 8.63 3.37
C THR A 376 33.13 9.38 2.61
N ASN A 377 33.91 10.19 3.32
CA ASN A 377 35.02 10.99 2.74
C ASN A 377 36.32 10.19 2.54
N GLU A 378 36.37 8.93 2.95
CA GLU A 378 37.56 8.08 2.80
C GLU A 378 37.41 7.17 1.59
N PRO A 379 38.32 7.23 0.60
CA PRO A 379 38.39 6.20 -0.43
C PRO A 379 38.75 4.87 0.24
N ARG A 380 37.77 3.98 0.39
CA ARG A 380 38.02 2.63 0.90
C ARG A 380 38.63 1.81 -0.24
N ILE A 381 39.97 1.69 -0.19
CA ILE A 381 40.84 0.92 -1.11
C ILE A 381 40.43 -0.54 -1.14
#